data_AF-A0A7V1ZHT3-F1
#
_entry.id   AF-A0A7V1ZHT3-F1
#
_cell.length_a   1.000
_cell.length_b   1.000
_cell.length_c   1.000
_cell.angle_alpha   90.00
_cell.angle_beta   90.00
_cell.angle_gamma   90.00
#
_symmetry.space_group_name_H-M   'P 1'
#
loop_
_entity.id
_entity.type
_entity.pdbx_description
1 polymer ?
#
loop_
_entity_poly.entity_id
_entity_poly.type
_entity_poly.pdbx_seq_one_letter_code
_entity_poly.pdbx_strand_id
1 'polypeptide(L)'
;MNMKRILEGVLMLACVLPAWAQAPTPAGSEAKAASEAKPVVDFPEKIKDFGVVVKGEKIRATFEVRNTGTAPLEITQVRPTCGCTVADFDRTVPPGGKGKVVAEVDTTDFTGPIESGL
;
A
#
# COMPACT_ATOMS: atom_id res chain seq x y z
N MET A 1 -24.58 -51.65 -44.76
CA MET A 1 -23.91 -51.33 -43.48
C MET A 1 -24.72 -51.88 -42.33
N ASN A 2 -24.02 -52.53 -41.40
CA ASN A 2 -24.46 -53.26 -40.20
C ASN A 2 -25.54 -52.53 -39.36
N MET A 3 -26.61 -53.09 -38.78
CA MET A 3 -26.99 -54.42 -38.24
C MET A 3 -26.98 -54.48 -36.69
N LYS A 4 -28.11 -54.97 -36.13
CA LYS A 4 -28.46 -55.42 -34.75
C LYS A 4 -28.94 -54.32 -33.78
N ARG A 5 -30.23 -54.16 -33.45
CA ARG A 5 -31.29 -55.03 -32.86
C ARG A 5 -31.03 -55.47 -31.40
N ILE A 6 -32.14 -55.59 -30.66
CA ILE A 6 -32.45 -56.44 -29.48
C ILE A 6 -31.92 -55.87 -28.12
N LEU A 7 -32.75 -55.31 -27.23
CA LEU A 7 -33.73 -55.88 -26.28
C LEU A 7 -33.07 -56.63 -25.09
N GLU A 8 -33.77 -56.64 -23.94
CA GLU A 8 -33.47 -57.18 -22.59
C GLU A 8 -32.74 -56.17 -21.67
N GLY A 9 -33.24 -55.71 -20.51
CA GLY A 9 -34.35 -56.15 -19.66
C GLY A 9 -33.86 -56.39 -18.24
N VAL A 10 -33.94 -55.40 -17.32
CA VAL A 10 -33.84 -55.54 -15.85
C VAL A 10 -34.53 -54.30 -15.24
N LEU A 11 -35.84 -54.29 -14.94
CA LEU A 11 -36.48 -54.73 -13.69
C LEU A 11 -35.69 -54.39 -12.42
N MET A 12 -36.12 -53.38 -11.66
CA MET A 12 -36.04 -53.20 -10.18
C MET A 12 -36.34 -51.71 -9.91
N LEU A 13 -37.56 -51.33 -9.56
CA LEU A 13 -38.15 -51.37 -8.22
C LEU A 13 -37.40 -50.49 -7.20
N ALA A 14 -38.08 -49.43 -6.76
CA ALA A 14 -37.96 -48.73 -5.47
C ALA A 14 -36.60 -48.13 -5.06
N CYS A 15 -36.55 -46.79 -4.97
CA CYS A 15 -36.33 -46.12 -3.69
C CYS A 15 -36.49 -44.62 -3.87
N VAL A 16 -37.63 -44.11 -3.40
CA VAL A 16 -37.78 -42.72 -3.00
C VAL A 16 -36.76 -42.48 -1.89
N LEU A 17 -35.76 -41.63 -2.13
CA LEU A 17 -34.99 -41.01 -1.07
C LEU A 17 -35.12 -39.50 -1.22
N PRO A 18 -35.70 -38.79 -0.24
CA PRO A 18 -35.61 -37.35 -0.22
C PRO A 18 -34.14 -36.99 -0.04
N ALA A 19 -33.56 -36.33 -1.04
CA ALA A 19 -32.29 -35.65 -0.89
C ALA A 19 -32.50 -34.49 0.09
N TRP A 20 -32.42 -34.79 1.39
CA TRP A 20 -32.16 -33.82 2.43
C TRP A 20 -30.99 -32.94 2.00
N ALA A 21 -31.31 -31.71 1.63
CA ALA A 21 -30.35 -30.68 1.35
C ALA A 21 -29.56 -30.40 2.64
N GLN A 22 -28.29 -30.79 2.67
CA GLN A 22 -27.33 -30.20 3.58
C GLN A 22 -26.52 -29.19 2.78
N ALA A 23 -27.01 -27.95 2.73
CA ALA A 23 -26.14 -26.83 2.39
C ALA A 23 -25.18 -26.63 3.57
N PRO A 24 -23.85 -26.58 3.37
CA PRO A 24 -22.93 -26.23 4.43
C PRO A 24 -23.21 -24.81 4.90
N THR A 25 -23.55 -24.66 6.17
CA THR A 25 -23.53 -23.36 6.86
C THR A 25 -22.13 -22.76 6.73
N PRO A 26 -21.95 -21.52 6.25
CA PRO A 26 -20.70 -20.81 6.43
C PRO A 26 -20.52 -20.52 7.92
N ALA A 27 -19.74 -21.38 8.56
CA ALA A 27 -19.20 -21.15 9.88
C ALA A 27 -18.32 -19.89 9.84
N GLY A 28 -18.53 -19.01 10.82
CA GLY A 28 -17.51 -18.10 11.30
C GLY A 28 -17.12 -17.01 10.31
N SER A 29 -17.76 -15.85 10.48
CA SER A 29 -17.05 -14.58 10.28
C SER A 29 -15.77 -14.63 11.13
N GLU A 30 -14.63 -14.92 10.50
CA GLU A 30 -13.32 -14.62 11.05
C GLU A 30 -13.30 -13.12 11.34
N ALA A 31 -13.56 -12.77 12.59
CA ALA A 31 -13.25 -11.47 13.14
C ALA A 31 -11.72 -11.33 13.04
N LYS A 32 -11.27 -10.77 11.91
CA LYS A 32 -9.91 -10.30 11.71
C LYS A 32 -9.58 -9.47 12.95
N ALA A 33 -8.64 -9.98 13.74
CA ALA A 33 -8.14 -9.34 14.95
C ALA A 33 -8.02 -7.84 14.70
N ALA A 34 -8.64 -7.04 15.57
CA ALA A 34 -8.44 -5.61 15.62
C ALA A 34 -6.97 -5.38 16.00
N SER A 35 -6.09 -5.50 15.00
CA SER A 35 -4.72 -5.02 15.05
C SER A 35 -4.85 -3.55 15.38
N GLU A 36 -4.35 -3.15 16.56
CA GLU A 36 -4.30 -1.75 16.97
C GLU A 36 -3.91 -0.91 15.76
N ALA A 37 -4.82 -0.04 15.35
CA ALA A 37 -4.61 0.77 14.17
C ALA A 37 -3.46 1.72 14.47
N LYS A 38 -2.24 1.37 14.00
CA LYS A 38 -1.02 2.16 14.21
C LYS A 38 -0.64 2.79 12.88
N PRO A 39 -0.37 4.11 12.84
CA PRO A 39 0.18 4.73 11.66
C PRO A 39 1.64 4.28 11.51
N VAL A 40 2.01 3.84 10.32
CA VAL A 40 3.38 3.44 10.01
C VAL A 40 3.82 4.23 8.80
N VAL A 41 4.85 5.05 8.98
CA VAL A 41 5.40 5.87 7.90
C VAL A 41 6.57 5.14 7.25
N ASP A 42 6.55 5.07 5.92
CA ASP A 42 7.62 4.55 5.08
C ASP A 42 8.04 5.61 4.06
N PHE A 43 9.35 5.79 3.91
CA PHE A 43 9.95 6.71 2.96
C PHE A 43 10.85 5.90 2.01
N PRO A 44 10.42 5.62 0.77
CA PRO A 44 11.20 4.83 -0.17
C PRO A 44 12.50 5.53 -0.60
N GLU A 45 12.51 6.86 -0.60
CA GLU A 45 13.68 7.68 -0.91
C GLU A 45 13.86 8.71 0.21
N LYS A 46 14.98 8.62 0.93
CA LYS A 46 15.30 9.52 2.07
C LYS A 46 16.38 10.54 1.72
N ILE A 47 17.19 10.23 0.72
CA ILE A 47 18.34 11.01 0.29
C ILE A 47 18.18 11.22 -1.21
N LYS A 48 18.37 12.46 -1.65
CA LYS A 48 18.31 12.84 -3.05
C LYS A 48 19.54 13.66 -3.38
N ASP A 49 20.45 13.05 -4.13
CA ASP A 49 21.69 13.68 -4.56
C ASP A 49 21.46 14.42 -5.89
N PHE A 50 21.59 15.74 -5.84
CA PHE A 50 21.49 16.60 -7.02
C PHE A 50 22.83 16.84 -7.71
N GLY A 51 23.92 16.32 -7.14
CA GLY A 51 25.27 16.45 -7.69
C GLY A 51 25.75 17.90 -7.71
N VAL A 52 26.28 18.32 -8.86
CA VAL A 52 26.77 19.69 -9.06
C VAL A 52 25.63 20.58 -9.51
N VAL A 53 25.32 21.58 -8.70
CA VAL A 53 24.21 22.51 -8.91
C VAL A 53 24.74 23.93 -9.07
N VAL A 54 24.08 24.73 -9.91
CA VAL A 54 24.49 26.11 -10.14
C VAL A 54 24.11 26.95 -8.92
N LYS A 55 25.05 27.76 -8.44
CA LYS A 55 24.80 28.65 -7.30
C LYS A 55 23.68 29.64 -7.63
N GLY A 56 22.73 29.80 -6.71
CA GLY A 56 21.59 30.70 -6.86
C GLY A 56 20.35 30.04 -7.47
N GLU A 57 20.40 28.72 -7.70
CA GLU A 57 19.26 27.94 -8.14
C GLU A 57 18.46 27.40 -6.94
N LYS A 58 17.14 27.42 -7.07
CA LYS A 58 16.22 26.81 -6.10
C LYS A 58 15.86 25.41 -6.55
N ILE A 59 16.35 24.42 -5.82
CA ILE A 59 16.09 23.02 -6.16
C ILE A 59 14.90 22.54 -5.35
N ARG A 60 13.92 21.97 -6.04
CA ARG A 60 12.75 21.34 -5.41
C ARG A 60 12.88 19.83 -5.45
N ALA A 61 12.94 19.22 -4.27
CA ALA A 61 12.92 17.79 -4.06
C ALA A 61 11.52 17.37 -3.61
N THR A 62 10.88 16.45 -4.35
CA THR A 62 9.64 15.82 -3.88
C THR A 62 9.98 14.41 -3.38
N PHE A 63 9.64 14.14 -2.13
CA PHE A 63 9.77 12.86 -1.46
C PHE A 63 8.38 12.21 -1.36
N GLU A 64 8.28 10.94 -1.76
CA GLU A 64 7.05 10.16 -1.55
C GLU A 64 7.01 9.67 -0.10
N VAL A 65 5.84 9.78 0.52
CA VAL A 65 5.56 9.24 1.86
C VAL A 65 4.52 8.15 1.71
N ARG A 66 4.72 7.01 2.36
CA ARG A 66 3.75 5.91 2.33
C ARG A 66 3.28 5.64 3.73
N ASN A 67 1.97 5.52 3.90
CA ASN A 67 1.41 5.02 5.15
C ASN A 67 1.19 3.51 5.00
N THR A 68 2.13 2.71 5.48
CA THR A 68 2.03 1.24 5.48
C THR A 68 1.25 0.72 6.70
N GLY A 69 0.76 1.63 7.54
CA GLY A 69 -0.03 1.32 8.72
C GLY A 69 -1.51 1.06 8.44
N THR A 70 -2.22 0.75 9.51
CA THR A 70 -3.66 0.48 9.50
C THR A 70 -4.50 1.64 10.06
N ALA A 71 -3.85 2.71 10.53
CA ALA A 71 -4.46 3.99 10.92
C ALA A 71 -4.02 5.14 9.99
N PRO A 72 -4.80 6.23 9.89
CA PRO A 72 -4.36 7.45 9.20
C PRO A 72 -3.09 8.02 9.85
N LEU A 73 -2.14 8.41 9.01
CA LEU A 73 -0.89 9.05 9.42
C LEU A 73 -1.07 10.56 9.37
N GLU A 74 -1.01 11.20 10.53
CA GLU A 74 -1.03 12.66 10.67
C GLU A 74 0.40 13.19 10.79
N ILE A 75 0.85 13.94 9.79
CA ILE A 75 2.15 14.61 9.77
C ILE A 75 1.97 15.99 10.41
N THR A 76 2.41 16.14 11.66
CA THR A 76 2.35 17.42 12.37
C THR A 76 3.54 18.33 12.04
N GLN A 77 4.69 17.72 11.76
CA GLN A 77 5.93 18.45 11.61
C GLN A 77 6.96 17.65 10.82
N VAL A 78 7.62 18.32 9.88
CA VAL A 78 8.75 17.76 9.11
C VAL A 78 10.02 18.50 9.54
N ARG A 79 11.08 17.74 9.86
CA ARG A 79 12.38 18.26 10.28
C ARG A 79 13.46 17.74 9.34
N PRO A 80 13.92 18.56 8.40
CA PRO A 80 15.04 18.19 7.54
C PRO A 80 16.37 18.22 8.30
N THR A 81 17.26 17.27 7.99
CA THR A 81 18.65 17.26 8.46
C THR A 81 19.60 17.98 7.51
N CYS A 82 19.22 18.16 6.24
CA CYS A 82 20.07 18.71 5.18
C CYS A 82 20.19 20.24 5.12
N GLY A 83 19.67 21.00 6.08
CA GLY A 83 19.57 22.47 5.98
C GLY A 83 18.62 22.97 4.87
N CYS A 84 17.99 22.04 4.16
CA CYS A 84 16.91 22.25 3.20
C CYS A 84 15.63 22.76 3.94
N THR A 85 14.80 23.54 3.26
CA THR A 85 13.55 24.09 3.83
C THR A 85 12.36 23.27 3.34
N VAL A 86 11.43 22.92 4.24
CA VAL A 86 10.20 22.22 3.82
C VAL A 86 9.24 23.24 3.23
N ALA A 87 8.95 23.12 1.94
CA ALA A 87 8.07 24.04 1.22
C ALA A 87 6.60 23.64 1.38
N ASP A 88 6.29 22.35 1.24
CA ASP A 88 4.93 21.82 1.33
C ASP A 88 4.93 20.35 1.74
N PHE A 89 3.87 19.87 2.40
CA PHE A 89 3.70 18.45 2.70
C PHE A 89 2.24 18.09 2.96
N ASP A 90 1.88 16.85 2.61
CA ASP A 90 0.57 16.27 2.95
C ASP A 90 0.44 16.05 4.46
N ARG A 91 -0.52 16.73 5.10
CA ARG A 91 -0.75 16.60 6.55
C ARG A 91 -1.37 15.28 6.97
N THR A 92 -2.17 14.67 6.11
CA THR A 92 -2.90 13.44 6.44
C THR A 92 -2.76 12.45 5.31
N VAL A 93 -2.22 11.26 5.60
CA VAL A 93 -2.08 10.17 4.64
C VAL A 93 -2.96 9.00 5.06
N PRO A 94 -3.94 8.57 4.23
CA PRO A 94 -4.82 7.47 4.58
C PRO A 94 -4.04 6.16 4.73
N PRO A 95 -4.54 5.17 5.49
CA PRO A 95 -3.87 3.87 5.64
C PRO A 95 -3.74 3.16 4.28
N GLY A 96 -2.56 2.64 3.97
CA GLY A 96 -2.20 2.11 2.66
C GLY A 96 -2.01 3.16 1.56
N GLY A 97 -2.18 4.45 1.90
CA GLY A 97 -2.08 5.57 0.98
C GLY A 97 -0.67 6.11 0.81
N LYS A 98 -0.56 7.08 -0.11
CA LYS A 98 0.67 7.81 -0.39
C LYS A 98 0.44 9.31 -0.23
N GLY A 99 1.39 9.98 0.38
CA GLY A 99 1.51 11.43 0.46
C GLY A 99 2.83 11.90 -0.15
N LYS A 100 3.05 13.21 -0.11
CA LYS A 100 4.19 13.89 -0.70
C LYS A 100 4.75 14.90 0.28
N VAL A 101 6.06 15.04 0.28
CA VAL A 101 6.78 16.09 1.00
C VAL A 101 7.65 16.82 -0.02
N VAL A 102 7.42 18.10 -0.20
CA VAL A 102 8.21 18.97 -1.06
C VAL A 102 9.19 19.74 -0.20
N ALA A 103 10.47 19.43 -0.35
CA ALA A 103 11.56 20.22 0.20
C ALA A 103 12.14 21.13 -0.89
N GLU A 104 12.47 22.36 -0.52
CA GLU A 104 13.19 23.31 -1.36
C GLU A 104 14.53 23.62 -0.70
N VAL A 105 15.60 23.62 -1.49
CA VAL A 105 16.91 24.10 -1.07
C VAL A 105 17.27 25.30 -1.91
N ASP A 106 17.53 26.42 -1.25
CA ASP A 106 18.00 27.64 -1.89
C ASP A 106 19.53 27.64 -1.88
N THR A 107 20.16 27.35 -3.02
CA THR A 107 21.62 27.26 -3.11
C THR A 107 22.33 28.62 -3.04
N THR A 108 21.59 29.73 -2.94
CA THR A 108 22.15 31.08 -2.85
C THR A 108 22.99 31.26 -1.59
N ASP A 109 22.49 30.78 -0.45
CA ASP A 109 23.13 30.92 0.86
C ASP A 109 24.18 29.83 1.16
N PHE A 110 24.23 28.77 0.34
CA PHE A 110 25.19 27.69 0.54
C PHE A 110 26.53 28.02 -0.12
N THR A 111 27.58 28.09 0.70
CA THR A 111 28.97 28.22 0.26
C THR A 111 29.77 27.08 0.88
N GLY A 112 29.82 25.93 0.21
CA GLY A 112 30.52 24.73 0.66
C GLY A 112 29.79 23.42 0.32
N PRO A 113 30.40 22.25 0.54
CA PRO A 113 29.74 20.97 0.37
C PRO A 113 28.58 20.82 1.36
N ILE A 114 27.38 20.49 0.87
CA ILE A 114 26.23 20.17 1.72
C ILE A 114 26.30 18.67 2.02
N GLU A 115 27.06 18.30 3.04
CA GLU A 115 27.05 16.94 3.58
C GLU A 115 26.24 16.95 4.88
N SER A 116 25.09 16.27 4.89
CA SER A 116 24.37 16.01 6.14
C SER A 116 25.16 14.99 6.94
N GLY A 117 25.89 15.48 7.94
CA GLY A 117 26.76 14.66 8.79
C GLY A 117 26.05 13.44 9.39
N LEU A 118 26.78 12.33 9.34
CA LEU A 118 26.63 11.20 10.25
C LEU A 118 27.56 11.41 11.45
#